data_AF-A0AAW9PFN4-F1
#
_entry.id   AF-A0AAW9PFN4-F1
#
_cell.length_a   1.000
_cell.length_b   1.000
_cell.length_c   1.000
_cell.angle_alpha   90.00
_cell.angle_beta   90.00
_cell.angle_gamma   90.00
#
_symmetry.space_group_name_H-M   'P 1'
#
loop_
_entity.id
_entity.type
_entity.pdbx_description
1 polymer ?
#
loop_
_entity_poly.entity_id
_entity_poly.type
_entity_poly.pdbx_seq_one_letter_code
_entity_poly.pdbx_strand_id
1 'polypeptide(L)'
;MSASYKHNPLPTPGDIVWCHFPITANLGNPGPKPRPALVIAVSPEHHVVKVVYGTSQKTDKIYKSEFVLKKADANFSDSGLAFDTKFDMNMAVTIPYDSEWFDLAPVQPGQKPTTNPKMGVLHLSYLPAVKTAMQNSIHLAA
;
A
#
# COMPACT_ATOMS: atom_id res chain seq x y z
N MET A 1 -16.55 -21.25 0.88
CA MET A 1 -15.54 -20.30 1.38
C MET A 1 -14.21 -21.00 1.33
N SER A 2 -13.26 -20.52 0.53
CA SER A 2 -11.89 -21.01 0.61
C SER A 2 -11.30 -20.55 1.94
N ALA A 3 -10.58 -21.42 2.64
CA ALA A 3 -9.90 -21.03 3.87
C ALA A 3 -8.85 -19.95 3.54
N SER A 4 -8.82 -18.86 4.31
CA SER A 4 -7.77 -17.85 4.21
C SER A 4 -6.43 -18.45 4.65
N TYR A 5 -5.34 -18.08 3.98
CA TYR A 5 -3.97 -18.44 4.38
C TYR A 5 -3.11 -17.20 4.59
N LYS A 6 -2.23 -17.28 5.58
CA LYS A 6 -1.29 -16.20 5.93
C LYS A 6 -0.21 -16.05 4.87
N HIS A 7 0.07 -14.81 4.49
CA HIS A 7 1.21 -14.51 3.62
C HIS A 7 2.49 -14.38 4.44
N ASN A 8 3.56 -15.02 3.98
CA ASN A 8 4.87 -14.95 4.63
C ASN A 8 5.98 -14.66 3.61
N PRO A 9 7.05 -13.93 3.99
CA PRO A 9 7.19 -13.21 5.27
C PRO A 9 6.21 -12.03 5.37
N LEU A 10 6.01 -11.51 6.59
CA LEU A 10 5.35 -10.21 6.79
C LEU A 10 6.15 -9.10 6.07
N PRO A 11 5.48 -8.07 5.56
CA PRO A 11 6.16 -6.93 4.96
C PRO A 11 6.81 -6.07 6.05
N THR A 12 7.48 -5.00 5.63
CA THR A 12 8.06 -3.96 6.49
C THR A 12 7.44 -2.60 6.17
N PRO A 13 7.44 -1.64 7.11
CA PRO A 13 7.03 -0.26 6.81
C PRO A 13 7.84 0.31 5.64
N GLY A 14 7.15 0.91 4.67
CA GLY A 14 7.73 1.33 3.40
C GLY A 14 7.47 0.35 2.25
N ASP A 15 7.08 -0.89 2.52
CA ASP A 15 6.70 -1.83 1.47
C ASP A 15 5.37 -1.45 0.82
N ILE A 16 5.28 -1.62 -0.49
CA ILE A 16 4.04 -1.46 -1.26
C ILE A 16 3.50 -2.85 -1.54
N VAL A 17 2.20 -3.05 -1.29
CA VAL A 17 1.51 -4.35 -1.36
C VAL A 17 0.24 -4.26 -2.21
N TRP A 18 -0.18 -5.41 -2.75
CA TRP A 18 -1.40 -5.54 -3.55
C TRP A 18 -2.60 -5.91 -2.66
N CYS A 19 -3.40 -4.90 -2.30
CA CYS A 19 -4.36 -4.96 -1.20
C CYS A 19 -5.81 -4.78 -1.67
N HIS A 20 -6.72 -5.63 -1.16
CA HIS A 20 -8.17 -5.44 -1.19
C HIS A 20 -8.59 -4.36 -0.20
N PHE A 21 -8.14 -3.13 -0.42
CA PHE A 21 -8.41 -2.02 0.49
C PHE A 21 -9.93 -1.80 0.64
N PRO A 22 -10.48 -1.75 1.87
CA PRO A 22 -11.91 -1.69 2.09
C PRO A 22 -12.50 -0.39 1.53
N ILE A 23 -13.70 -0.48 0.98
CA ILE A 23 -14.47 0.70 0.58
C ILE A 23 -15.20 1.28 1.79
N THR A 24 -15.39 2.60 1.84
CA THR A 24 -16.04 3.28 2.98
C THR A 24 -17.44 2.74 3.27
N ALA A 25 -18.16 2.27 2.24
CA ALA A 25 -19.49 1.68 2.39
C ALA A 25 -19.49 0.26 3.00
N ASN A 26 -18.34 -0.39 3.14
CA ASN A 26 -18.22 -1.77 3.60
C ASN A 26 -16.95 -1.98 4.45
N LEU A 27 -16.78 -1.16 5.48
CA LEU A 27 -15.67 -1.29 6.42
C LEU A 27 -15.73 -2.65 7.15
N GLY A 28 -14.57 -3.25 7.36
CA GLY A 28 -14.43 -4.58 7.97
C GLY A 28 -14.44 -5.75 6.98
N ASN A 29 -14.76 -5.51 5.71
CA ASN A 29 -14.69 -6.50 4.64
C ASN A 29 -13.67 -6.08 3.57
N PRO A 30 -12.98 -7.05 2.92
CA PRO A 30 -12.08 -6.75 1.80
C PRO A 30 -12.77 -5.98 0.68
N GLY A 31 -12.03 -5.05 0.07
CA GLY A 31 -12.47 -4.34 -1.11
C GLY A 31 -12.65 -5.27 -2.32
N PRO A 32 -13.50 -4.90 -3.30
CA PRO A 32 -13.83 -5.78 -4.41
C PRO A 32 -12.70 -5.96 -5.44
N LYS A 33 -11.64 -5.16 -5.37
CA LYS A 33 -10.51 -5.20 -6.30
C LYS A 33 -9.21 -4.85 -5.57
N PRO A 34 -8.12 -5.59 -5.82
CA PRO A 34 -6.83 -5.26 -5.24
C PRO A 34 -6.21 -4.02 -5.89
N ARG A 35 -5.52 -3.21 -5.08
CA ARG A 35 -4.89 -1.93 -5.44
C ARG A 35 -3.58 -1.77 -4.67
N PRO A 36 -2.67 -0.89 -5.11
CA PRO A 36 -1.51 -0.56 -4.30
C PRO A 36 -1.94 -0.01 -2.93
N ALA A 37 -1.29 -0.48 -1.88
CA ALA A 37 -1.34 0.12 -0.56
C ALA A 37 0.09 0.20 0.01
N LEU A 38 0.38 1.26 0.75
CA LEU A 38 1.67 1.43 1.41
C LEU A 38 1.58 0.94 2.85
N VAL A 39 2.46 0.03 3.25
CA VAL A 39 2.61 -0.43 4.63
C VAL A 39 3.26 0.66 5.47
N ILE A 40 2.60 1.06 6.56
CA ILE A 40 3.08 2.09 7.49
C ILE A 40 3.36 1.54 8.90
N ALA A 41 2.82 0.38 9.26
CA ALA A 41 3.15 -0.33 10.49
C ALA A 41 2.85 -1.84 10.35
N VAL A 42 3.47 -2.67 11.19
CA VAL A 42 3.32 -4.12 11.19
C VAL A 42 3.27 -4.61 12.63
N SER A 43 2.36 -5.54 12.94
CA SER A 43 2.34 -6.27 14.20
C SER A 43 2.61 -7.75 13.92
N PRO A 44 3.84 -8.24 14.17
CA PRO A 44 4.18 -9.64 13.98
C PRO A 44 3.37 -10.59 14.88
N GLU A 45 3.09 -10.16 16.12
CA GLU A 45 2.34 -10.94 17.11
C GLU A 45 0.93 -11.31 16.61
N HIS A 46 0.23 -10.33 16.03
CA HIS A 46 -1.14 -10.55 15.54
C HIS A 46 -1.20 -10.87 14.04
N HIS A 47 -0.06 -10.86 13.34
CA HIS A 47 0.02 -11.04 11.89
C HIS A 47 -0.86 -10.06 11.10
N VAL A 48 -0.85 -8.79 11.53
CA VAL A 48 -1.60 -7.70 10.91
C VAL A 48 -0.67 -6.60 10.41
N VAL A 49 -1.11 -5.88 9.39
CA VAL A 49 -0.41 -4.73 8.81
C VAL A 49 -1.33 -3.52 8.83
N LYS A 50 -0.74 -2.35 9.07
CA LYS A 50 -1.41 -1.07 8.86
C LYS A 50 -0.96 -0.52 7.51
N VAL A 51 -1.92 -0.27 6.63
CA VAL A 51 -1.67 0.20 5.27
C VAL A 51 -2.45 1.48 4.97
N VAL A 52 -1.93 2.30 4.05
CA VAL A 52 -2.64 3.47 3.51
C VAL A 52 -3.01 3.27 2.04
N TYR A 53 -4.17 3.79 1.66
CA TYR A 53 -4.76 3.62 0.34
C TYR A 53 -3.91 4.27 -0.77
N GLY A 54 -3.63 3.53 -1.85
CA GLY A 54 -3.00 4.03 -3.07
C GLY A 54 -3.96 4.06 -4.27
N THR A 55 -3.84 5.11 -5.10
CA THR A 55 -4.63 5.25 -6.34
C THR A 55 -3.84 5.93 -7.45
N SER A 56 -3.97 5.42 -8.67
CA SER A 56 -3.41 6.03 -9.89
C SER A 56 -4.34 7.06 -10.53
N GLN A 57 -5.41 7.45 -9.84
CA GLN A 57 -6.35 8.46 -10.31
C GLN A 57 -6.03 9.82 -9.71
N LYS A 58 -6.17 10.88 -10.53
CA LYS A 58 -6.03 12.29 -10.10
C LYS A 58 -4.68 12.56 -9.43
N THR A 59 -3.60 12.03 -10.00
CA THR A 59 -2.23 12.18 -9.48
C THR A 59 -1.62 13.56 -9.71
N ASP A 60 -2.33 14.42 -10.43
CA ASP A 60 -2.11 15.85 -10.62
C ASP A 60 -2.77 16.71 -9.51
N LYS A 61 -3.73 16.16 -8.76
CA LYS A 61 -4.42 16.82 -7.66
C LYS A 61 -4.12 16.15 -6.32
N ILE A 62 -3.18 16.73 -5.58
CA ILE A 62 -2.67 16.21 -4.30
C ILE A 62 -3.19 17.05 -3.14
N TYR A 63 -3.87 16.40 -2.20
CA TYR A 63 -4.32 17.01 -0.94
C TYR A 63 -3.24 16.94 0.15
N LYS A 64 -3.43 17.67 1.26
CA LYS A 64 -2.39 17.85 2.28
C LYS A 64 -1.92 16.53 2.94
N SER A 65 -2.80 15.56 3.10
CA SER A 65 -2.48 14.22 3.64
C SER A 65 -1.98 13.25 2.58
N GLU A 66 -1.85 13.69 1.33
CA GLU A 66 -1.45 12.84 0.21
C GLU A 66 -0.02 13.15 -0.23
N PHE A 67 0.63 12.15 -0.80
CA PHE A 67 1.87 12.30 -1.56
C PHE A 67 1.82 11.41 -2.80
N VAL A 68 2.61 11.75 -3.82
CA VAL A 68 2.60 11.06 -5.11
C VAL A 68 3.98 10.55 -5.49
N LEU A 69 4.02 9.34 -6.03
CA LEU A 69 5.16 8.76 -6.73
C LEU A 69 4.89 8.94 -8.22
N LYS A 70 5.77 9.62 -8.94
CA LYS A 70 5.64 9.81 -10.39
C LYS A 70 6.57 8.86 -11.12
N LYS A 71 6.08 8.30 -12.22
CA LYS A 71 6.84 7.39 -13.08
C LYS A 71 8.13 8.00 -13.64
N ALA A 72 8.15 9.33 -13.77
CA ALA A 72 9.31 10.09 -14.22
C ALA A 72 10.40 10.29 -13.13
N ASP A 73 10.11 9.95 -11.87
CA ASP A 73 11.09 10.08 -10.79
C ASP A 73 12.18 9.00 -10.92
N ALA A 74 13.43 9.38 -10.67
CA ALA A 74 14.59 8.50 -10.88
C ALA A 74 14.51 7.15 -10.14
N ASN A 75 13.89 7.13 -8.96
CA ASN A 75 13.80 5.94 -8.10
C ASN A 75 12.38 5.34 -8.07
N PHE A 76 11.54 5.68 -9.05
CA PHE A 76 10.18 5.14 -9.14
C PHE A 76 10.17 3.61 -9.34
N SER A 77 11.19 3.07 -10.01
CA SER A 77 11.31 1.62 -10.28
C SER A 77 11.27 0.76 -9.02
N ASP A 78 11.78 1.28 -7.89
CA ASP A 78 11.84 0.56 -6.62
C ASP A 78 10.43 0.25 -6.08
N SER A 79 9.44 1.07 -6.44
CA SER A 79 8.06 0.94 -5.98
C SER A 79 7.32 -0.27 -6.56
N GLY A 80 7.80 -0.82 -7.69
CA GLY A 80 7.10 -1.86 -8.45
C GLY A 80 5.79 -1.39 -9.12
N LEU A 81 5.43 -0.11 -9.00
CA LEU A 81 4.21 0.46 -9.59
C LEU A 81 4.36 0.62 -11.11
N ALA A 82 3.25 0.48 -11.84
CA ALA A 82 3.24 0.66 -13.30
C ALA A 82 2.90 2.10 -13.74
N PHE A 83 2.22 2.85 -12.86
CA PHE A 83 1.66 4.18 -13.12
C PHE A 83 1.93 5.12 -11.93
N ASP A 84 1.92 6.42 -12.21
CA ASP A 84 1.84 7.44 -11.17
C ASP A 84 0.78 7.04 -10.14
N THR A 85 1.14 7.10 -8.86
CA THR A 85 0.25 6.65 -7.79
C THR A 85 0.40 7.59 -6.62
N LYS A 86 -0.72 8.09 -6.12
CA LYS A 86 -0.76 8.84 -4.87
C LYS A 86 -1.28 7.98 -3.73
N PHE A 87 -0.76 8.23 -2.54
CA PHE A 87 -1.14 7.57 -1.31
C PHE A 87 -1.70 8.60 -0.33
N ASP A 88 -2.77 8.25 0.37
CA ASP A 88 -3.45 9.16 1.32
C ASP A 88 -3.27 8.69 2.76
N MET A 89 -2.53 9.46 3.56
CA MET A 89 -2.25 9.19 4.96
C MET A 89 -3.48 9.34 5.88
N ASN A 90 -4.61 9.88 5.39
CA ASN A 90 -5.88 9.84 6.11
C ASN A 90 -6.64 8.52 5.88
N MET A 91 -6.34 7.80 4.81
CA MET A 91 -7.02 6.56 4.44
C MET A 91 -6.19 5.37 4.91
N ALA A 92 -6.13 5.16 6.23
CA ALA A 92 -5.37 4.07 6.86
C ALA A 92 -6.27 2.98 7.44
N VAL A 93 -5.90 1.70 7.28
CA VAL A 93 -6.58 0.55 7.91
C VAL A 93 -5.58 -0.44 8.48
N THR A 94 -5.96 -1.12 9.56
CA THR A 94 -5.21 -2.24 10.14
C THR A 94 -5.96 -3.53 9.84
N ILE A 95 -5.35 -4.44 9.09
CA ILE A 95 -6.00 -5.64 8.54
C ILE A 95 -5.06 -6.86 8.59
N PRO A 96 -5.59 -8.10 8.66
CA PRO A 96 -4.82 -9.34 8.57
C PRO A 96 -3.97 -9.42 7.30
N TYR A 97 -2.72 -9.87 7.41
CA TYR A 97 -1.86 -10.08 6.24
C TYR A 97 -2.05 -11.48 5.65
N ASP A 98 -3.16 -11.67 4.94
CA ASP A 98 -3.56 -12.97 4.42
C ASP A 98 -4.19 -12.87 3.03
N SER A 99 -4.56 -14.02 2.48
CA SER A 99 -5.15 -14.15 1.14
C SER A 99 -6.55 -13.56 1.00
N GLU A 100 -7.20 -13.16 2.10
CA GLU A 100 -8.50 -12.50 2.05
C GLU A 100 -8.34 -11.00 1.76
N TRP A 101 -7.29 -10.40 2.33
CA TRP A 101 -7.01 -8.97 2.23
C TRP A 101 -5.94 -8.61 1.21
N PHE A 102 -5.13 -9.58 0.80
CA PHE A 102 -3.98 -9.34 -0.08
C PHE A 102 -3.86 -10.43 -1.15
N ASP A 103 -3.72 -9.97 -2.38
CA ASP A 103 -3.43 -10.81 -3.54
C ASP A 103 -1.93 -10.82 -3.82
N LEU A 104 -1.45 -11.83 -4.55
CA LEU A 104 -0.11 -11.80 -5.10
C LEU A 104 0.05 -10.60 -6.04
N ALA A 105 1.20 -9.93 -5.96
CA ALA A 105 1.46 -8.78 -6.79
C ALA A 105 1.45 -9.16 -8.29
N PRO A 106 0.84 -8.31 -9.16
CA PRO A 106 0.80 -8.59 -10.58
C PRO A 106 2.22 -8.65 -11.15
N VAL A 107 2.50 -9.73 -11.89
CA VAL A 107 3.81 -9.99 -12.48
C VAL A 107 3.92 -9.23 -13.80
N GLN A 108 4.94 -8.38 -13.95
CA GLN A 108 5.20 -7.74 -15.25
C GLN A 108 5.85 -8.73 -16.22
N PRO A 109 5.67 -8.56 -17.55
CA PRO A 109 6.34 -9.43 -18.54
C PRO A 109 7.85 -9.53 -18.30
N GLY A 110 8.37 -10.75 -18.19
CA GLY A 110 9.78 -11.02 -17.92
C GLY A 110 10.16 -11.11 -16.43
N GLN A 111 9.24 -10.83 -15.50
CA GLN A 111 9.45 -11.03 -14.07
C GLN A 111 9.06 -12.46 -13.63
N LYS A 112 9.75 -12.97 -12.60
CA LYS A 112 9.36 -14.23 -11.96
C LYS A 112 8.05 -14.04 -11.19
N PRO A 113 7.20 -15.08 -11.09
CA PRO A 113 6.03 -15.06 -10.21
C PRO A 113 6.40 -14.65 -8.79
N THR A 114 5.61 -13.74 -8.22
CA THR A 114 5.77 -13.34 -6.82
C THR A 114 5.10 -14.38 -5.93
N THR A 115 5.70 -14.69 -4.79
CA THR A 115 5.11 -15.58 -3.77
C THR A 115 4.56 -14.79 -2.59
N ASN A 116 4.51 -13.46 -2.70
CA ASN A 116 4.15 -12.56 -1.62
C ASN A 116 3.41 -11.33 -2.20
N PRO A 117 2.42 -10.75 -1.49
CA PRO A 117 1.72 -9.55 -1.92
C PRO A 117 2.57 -8.29 -2.12
N LYS A 118 3.78 -8.26 -1.56
CA LYS A 118 4.74 -7.17 -1.75
C LYS A 118 5.10 -7.01 -3.24
N MET A 119 4.87 -5.81 -3.76
CA MET A 119 5.21 -5.44 -5.14
C MET A 119 6.48 -4.61 -5.24
N GLY A 120 6.86 -3.88 -4.19
CA GLY A 120 8.05 -3.05 -4.18
C GLY A 120 8.22 -2.30 -2.87
N VAL A 121 9.08 -1.28 -2.88
CA VAL A 121 9.46 -0.50 -1.71
C VAL A 121 9.42 1.00 -2.03
N LEU A 122 9.08 1.79 -1.03
CA LEU A 122 9.15 3.24 -1.10
C LEU A 122 10.61 3.69 -0.95
N HIS A 123 11.19 4.22 -2.03
CA HIS A 123 12.55 4.75 -1.98
C HIS A 123 12.67 5.95 -1.02
N LEU A 124 13.82 6.10 -0.36
CA LEU A 124 14.04 7.11 0.69
C LEU A 124 13.90 8.56 0.19
N SER A 125 14.03 8.81 -1.12
CA SER A 125 13.79 10.12 -1.73
C SER A 125 12.37 10.65 -1.48
N TYR A 126 11.40 9.78 -1.20
CA TYR A 126 10.02 10.18 -0.91
C TYR A 126 9.76 10.51 0.56
N LEU A 127 10.71 10.25 1.47
CA LEU A 127 10.52 10.49 2.91
C LEU A 127 10.10 11.93 3.26
N PRO A 128 10.61 13.00 2.62
CA PRO A 128 10.14 14.35 2.90
C PRO A 128 8.65 14.55 2.59
N ALA A 129 8.16 13.97 1.48
CA ALA A 129 6.76 14.06 1.09
C ALA A 129 5.87 13.22 2.02
N VAL A 130 6.33 12.02 2.37
CA VAL A 130 5.69 11.13 3.36
C VAL A 130 5.52 11.83 4.71
N LYS A 131 6.59 12.45 5.23
CA LYS A 131 6.55 13.18 6.51
C LYS A 131 5.56 14.33 6.47
N THR A 132 5.59 15.13 5.40
CA THR A 132 4.63 16.23 5.21
C THR A 132 3.19 15.71 5.18
N ALA A 133 2.93 14.64 4.43
CA ALA A 133 1.60 14.03 4.35
C ALA A 133 1.14 13.47 5.70
N MET A 134 2.04 12.82 6.44
CA MET A 134 1.76 12.24 7.76
C MET A 134 1.47 13.34 8.80
N GLN A 135 2.21 14.45 8.80
CA GLN A 135 1.96 15.59 9.70
C GLN A 135 0.61 16.26 9.44
N ASN A 136 0.10 16.18 8.22
CA ASN A 136 -1.21 16.71 7.84
C ASN A 136 -2.34 15.66 7.96
N SER A 137 -2.02 14.43 8.39
CA SER A 137 -3.03 13.40 8.63
C SER A 137 -3.72 13.63 9.97
N ILE A 138 -5.05 13.64 9.98
CA ILE A 138 -5.83 13.77 11.21
C ILE A 138 -5.89 12.46 12.02
N HIS A 139 -5.48 11.34 11.43
CA HIS A 139 -5.52 10.00 12.05
C HIS A 139 -4.14 9.48 12.45
N LEU A 140 -3.06 10.07 11.93
CA LEU A 140 -1.68 9.61 12.13
C LEU A 140 -0.75 10.69 12.69
N ALA A 141 -1.20 11.94 12.81
CA ALA A 141 -0.45 12.95 13.55
C ALA A 141 -0.35 12.50 15.02
N ALA A 142 0.88 12.33 15.48
CA ALA A 142 1.22 12.22 16.88
C ALA A 142 1.22 13.61 17.53
#